data_AF-A0A942W229-F1
#
_entry.id   AF-A0A942W229-F1
#
_cell.length_a   1.000
_cell.length_b   1.000
_cell.length_c   1.000
_cell.angle_alpha   90.00
_cell.angle_beta   90.00
_cell.angle_gamma   90.00
#
_symmetry.space_group_name_H-M   'P 1'
#
loop_
_entity.id
_entity.type
_entity.pdbx_description
1 polymer ?
#
loop_
_entity_poly.entity_id
_entity_poly.type
_entity_poly.pdbx_seq_one_letter_code
_entity_poly.pdbx_strand_id
1 'polypeptide(L)'
;MHMTLEADYAVRIVEFLAMHAERVDAKTIAEKTNVTLRFTLKILRTLVADGIVCSYKGAKGGYRLAQPPQEITLRRVIEAVEGPYMLSRCQGESYSCHRTDCRLHSIYSEISKLVRDRLDSYTFDSICSCDEEEQAEK
;
A
#
# COMPACT_ATOMS: atom_id res chain seq x y z
N MET A 1 -12.23 12.27 -4.88
CA MET A 1 -11.60 10.93 -4.91
C MET A 1 -10.90 10.78 -3.58
N HIS A 2 -11.21 9.75 -2.81
CA HIS A 2 -10.56 9.48 -1.52
C HIS A 2 -9.99 8.08 -1.60
N MET A 3 -8.85 7.87 -0.95
CA MET A 3 -8.31 6.53 -0.71
C MET A 3 -9.35 5.71 0.05
N THR A 4 -9.51 4.44 -0.34
CA THR A 4 -10.41 3.52 0.37
C THR A 4 -9.83 3.18 1.73
N LEU A 5 -10.70 2.78 2.65
CA LEU A 5 -10.27 2.26 3.96
C LEU A 5 -9.38 1.02 3.82
N GLU A 6 -9.54 0.24 2.75
CA GLU A 6 -8.73 -0.97 2.54
C GLU A 6 -7.27 -0.63 2.21
N ALA A 7 -7.04 0.38 1.37
CA ALA A 7 -5.68 0.87 1.11
C ALA A 7 -5.07 1.56 2.33
N ASP A 8 -5.83 2.38 3.06
CA ASP A 8 -5.37 2.98 4.32
C ASP A 8 -4.88 1.91 5.30
N TYR A 9 -5.69 0.87 5.50
CA TYR A 9 -5.33 -0.24 6.38
C TYR A 9 -4.13 -1.03 5.88
N ALA A 10 -3.98 -1.20 4.56
CA ALA A 10 -2.81 -1.85 3.99
C ALA A 10 -1.53 -1.06 4.24
N VAL A 11 -1.56 0.26 4.08
CA VAL A 11 -0.42 1.14 4.38
C VAL A 11 -0.02 1.01 5.86
N ARG A 12 -0.98 1.10 6.78
CA ARG A 12 -0.72 0.96 8.23
C ARG A 12 -0.17 -0.41 8.62
N ILE A 13 -0.63 -1.47 7.95
CA ILE A 13 -0.11 -2.83 8.16
C ILE A 13 1.33 -2.94 7.67
N VAL A 14 1.65 -2.39 6.49
CA VAL A 14 3.01 -2.46 5.92
C VAL A 14 3.98 -1.59 6.72
N GLU A 15 3.56 -0.40 7.16
CA GLU A 15 4.32 0.47 8.06
C GLU A 15 4.65 -0.24 9.38
N PHE A 16 3.64 -0.86 10.00
CA PHE A 16 3.86 -1.65 11.21
C PHE A 16 4.86 -2.80 10.98
N LEU A 17 4.76 -3.51 9.86
CA LEU A 17 5.69 -4.57 9.51
C LEU A 17 7.09 -4.04 9.13
N ALA A 18 7.21 -2.81 8.62
CA ALA A 18 8.49 -2.18 8.31
C ALA A 18 9.30 -1.88 9.57
N MET A 19 8.62 -1.47 10.66
CA MET A 19 9.25 -1.24 11.96
C MET A 19 9.62 -2.53 12.71
N HIS A 20 9.13 -3.70 12.27
CA HIS A 20 9.35 -4.98 12.95
C HIS A 20 10.04 -5.98 12.02
N ALA A 21 11.34 -6.18 12.21
CA ALA A 21 12.11 -7.15 11.41
C ALA A 21 11.71 -8.61 11.66
N GLU A 22 11.12 -8.90 12.82
CA GLU A 22 10.67 -10.23 13.20
C GLU A 22 9.29 -10.59 12.65
N ARG A 23 8.92 -11.88 12.75
CA ARG A 23 7.62 -12.35 12.28
C ARG A 23 6.56 -11.99 13.31
N VAL A 24 5.49 -11.34 12.86
CA VAL A 24 4.37 -10.95 13.74
C VAL A 24 3.09 -11.69 13.32
N ASP A 25 2.33 -12.20 14.28
CA ASP A 25 1.06 -12.86 13.98
C ASP A 25 -0.04 -11.85 13.60
N ALA A 26 -1.05 -12.32 12.87
CA ALA A 26 -2.12 -11.46 12.35
C ALA A 26 -2.96 -10.79 13.46
N LYS A 27 -3.03 -11.38 14.67
CA LYS A 27 -3.79 -10.82 15.78
C LYS A 27 -3.05 -9.62 16.35
N THR A 28 -1.74 -9.73 16.58
CA THR A 28 -0.93 -8.59 17.00
C THR A 28 -0.94 -7.48 15.96
N ILE A 29 -0.81 -7.79 14.66
CA ILE A 29 -0.92 -6.78 13.59
C ILE A 29 -2.26 -6.05 13.69
N ALA A 30 -3.37 -6.80 13.74
CA ALA A 30 -4.72 -6.25 13.84
C ALA A 30 -4.91 -5.30 15.04
N GLU A 31 -4.44 -5.71 16.21
CA GLU A 31 -4.50 -4.93 17.45
C GLU A 31 -3.66 -3.65 17.34
N LYS A 32 -2.43 -3.74 16.83
CA LYS A 32 -1.52 -2.59 16.73
C LYS A 32 -1.91 -1.59 15.65
N THR A 33 -2.48 -2.06 14.54
CA THR A 33 -2.92 -1.17 13.45
C THR A 33 -4.35 -0.68 13.63
N ASN A 34 -5.06 -1.06 14.70
CA ASN A 34 -6.48 -0.78 14.91
C ASN A 34 -7.36 -1.21 13.73
N VAL A 35 -7.04 -2.37 13.13
CA VAL A 35 -7.81 -2.99 12.04
C VAL A 35 -8.40 -4.29 12.56
N THR A 36 -9.67 -4.56 12.29
CA THR A 36 -10.26 -5.83 12.72
C THR A 36 -9.50 -7.02 12.12
N LEU A 37 -9.32 -8.10 12.90
CA LEU A 37 -8.58 -9.29 12.47
C LEU A 37 -9.06 -9.84 11.12
N ARG A 38 -10.37 -9.81 10.87
CA ARG A 38 -10.96 -10.26 9.60
C ARG A 38 -10.44 -9.44 8.41
N PHE A 39 -10.38 -8.12 8.55
CA PHE A 39 -9.86 -7.23 7.50
C PHE A 39 -8.35 -7.36 7.36
N THR A 40 -7.62 -7.44 8.47
CA THR A 40 -6.17 -7.67 8.46
C THR A 40 -5.81 -8.95 7.69
N LEU A 41 -6.52 -10.06 7.92
CA LEU A 41 -6.31 -11.31 7.19
C LEU A 41 -6.66 -11.20 5.69
N LYS A 42 -7.68 -10.42 5.33
CA LYS A 42 -8.04 -10.15 3.94
C LYS A 42 -6.90 -9.38 3.25
N ILE A 43 -6.44 -8.30 3.86
CA ILE A 43 -5.39 -7.44 3.32
C ILE A 43 -4.06 -8.20 3.24
N LEU A 44 -3.66 -8.91 4.28
CA LEU A 44 -2.44 -9.73 4.28
C LEU A 44 -2.45 -10.78 3.17
N ARG A 45 -3.61 -11.35 2.82
CA ARG A 45 -3.72 -12.27 1.68
C ARG A 45 -3.39 -11.56 0.36
N THR A 46 -3.93 -10.36 0.16
CA THR A 46 -3.63 -9.54 -1.03
C THR A 46 -2.16 -9.17 -1.08
N LEU A 47 -1.59 -8.67 0.02
CA LEU A 47 -0.17 -8.30 0.11
C LEU A 47 0.79 -9.49 -0.09
N VAL A 48 0.38 -10.70 0.32
CA VAL A 48 1.13 -11.94 0.07
C VAL A 48 1.09 -12.33 -1.41
N ALA A 49 -0.09 -12.20 -2.05
CA ALA A 49 -0.22 -12.48 -3.47
C ALA A 49 0.62 -11.53 -4.34
N ASP A 50 0.76 -10.27 -3.90
CA ASP A 50 1.57 -9.24 -4.57
C ASP A 50 3.07 -9.26 -4.18
N GLY A 51 3.46 -10.22 -3.34
CA GLY A 51 4.85 -10.39 -2.91
C GLY A 51 5.41 -9.26 -2.06
N ILE A 52 4.55 -8.47 -1.40
CA ILE A 52 4.94 -7.40 -0.46
C ILE A 52 5.22 -8.02 0.92
N VAL A 53 4.45 -9.04 1.30
CA VAL A 53 4.53 -9.72 2.61
C VAL A 53 4.75 -11.21 2.41
N CYS A 54 5.56 -11.83 3.27
CA CYS A 54 5.68 -13.28 3.37
C CYS A 54 4.84 -13.82 4.54
N SER A 55 4.13 -14.93 4.32
CA SER A 55 3.39 -15.65 5.35
C SER A 55 4.08 -16.96 5.72
N TYR A 56 4.20 -17.22 7.02
CA TYR A 56 4.78 -18.44 7.58
C TYR A 56 3.72 -19.19 8.40
N LYS A 57 3.60 -20.50 8.18
CA LYS A 57 2.66 -21.37 8.90
C LYS A 57 3.30 -22.03 10.12
N GLY A 58 2.48 -22.45 11.08
CA GLY A 58 2.90 -23.21 12.27
C GLY A 58 2.97 -22.39 13.56
N ALA A 59 3.44 -23.02 14.65
CA ALA A 59 3.48 -22.42 15.99
C ALA A 59 4.42 -21.20 16.12
N LYS A 60 5.37 -21.04 15.20
CA LYS A 60 6.23 -19.84 15.03
C LYS A 60 5.96 -19.14 13.68
N GLY A 61 4.72 -19.25 13.22
CA GLY A 61 4.24 -18.60 12.01
C GLY A 61 4.11 -17.09 12.19
N GLY A 62 3.58 -16.42 11.17
CA GLY A 62 3.39 -14.97 11.18
C GLY A 62 3.69 -14.36 9.82
N TYR A 63 3.75 -13.04 9.81
CA TYR A 63 3.95 -12.21 8.64
C TYR A 63 5.17 -11.32 8.84
N ARG A 64 5.89 -11.05 7.75
CA ARG A 64 6.97 -10.06 7.66
C ARG A 64 7.04 -9.52 6.25
N LEU A 65 7.71 -8.40 6.05
CA LEU A 65 7.98 -7.90 4.69
C LEU A 65 8.79 -8.92 3.88
N ALA A 66 8.44 -9.06 2.61
CA ALA A 66 9.13 -9.92 1.67
C ALA A 66 10.46 -9.30 1.20
N GLN A 67 10.54 -7.97 1.20
CA GLN A 67 11.66 -7.15 0.76
C GLN A 67 12.01 -6.10 1.82
N PRO A 68 13.22 -5.51 1.78
CA PRO A 68 13.58 -4.40 2.66
C PRO A 68 12.61 -3.20 2.51
N PRO A 69 12.32 -2.43 3.58
CA PRO A 69 11.43 -1.27 3.51
C PRO A 69 11.81 -0.22 2.44
N GLN A 70 13.09 -0.14 2.08
CA GLN A 70 13.64 0.74 1.05
C GLN A 70 13.15 0.38 -0.37
N GLU A 71 12.76 -0.88 -0.59
CA GLU A 71 12.28 -1.38 -1.88
C GLU A 71 10.74 -1.38 -2.00
N ILE A 72 10.03 -1.05 -0.92
CA ILE A 72 8.57 -1.03 -0.90
C ILE A 72 8.11 0.42 -0.94
N THR A 73 7.47 0.80 -2.04
CA THR A 73 6.92 2.15 -2.22
C THR A 73 5.48 2.24 -1.73
N LEU A 74 5.05 3.45 -1.35
CA LEU A 74 3.67 3.73 -0.97
C LEU A 74 2.71 3.39 -2.13
N ARG A 75 3.12 3.73 -3.36
CA ARG A 75 2.38 3.36 -4.58
C ARG A 75 2.11 1.87 -4.65
N ARG A 76 3.13 1.04 -4.46
CA ARG A 76 3.01 -0.42 -4.60
C ARG A 76 1.97 -1.00 -3.64
N VAL A 77 1.94 -0.53 -2.40
CA VAL A 77 0.97 -1.01 -1.40
C VAL A 77 -0.46 -0.57 -1.74
N ILE A 78 -0.65 0.68 -2.16
CA ILE A 78 -1.97 1.19 -2.56
C ILE A 78 -2.47 0.43 -3.79
N GLU A 79 -1.65 0.30 -4.83
CA GLU A 79 -2.02 -0.34 -6.08
C GLU A 79 -2.24 -1.86 -5.94
N ALA A 80 -1.59 -2.52 -4.98
CA ALA A 80 -1.85 -3.93 -4.67
C ALA A 80 -3.29 -4.19 -4.18
N VAL A 81 -3.92 -3.18 -3.56
CA VAL A 81 -5.24 -3.32 -2.94
C VAL A 81 -6.35 -2.68 -3.77
N GLU A 82 -6.11 -1.48 -4.31
CA GLU A 82 -7.11 -0.74 -5.11
C GLU A 82 -6.95 -0.93 -6.61
N GLY A 83 -5.80 -1.43 -7.07
CA GLY A 83 -5.40 -1.39 -8.46
C GLY A 83 -4.74 -0.06 -8.85
N PRO A 84 -4.40 0.11 -10.13
CA PRO A 84 -3.62 1.26 -10.60
C PRO A 84 -4.29 2.61 -10.30
N TYR A 85 -3.51 3.59 -9.83
CA TYR A 85 -4.03 4.93 -9.61
C TYR A 85 -4.37 5.61 -10.94
N MET A 86 -5.63 6.03 -11.08
CA MET A 86 -6.17 6.72 -12.25
C MET A 86 -7.11 7.84 -11.79
N LEU A 87 -6.93 9.03 -12.34
CA LEU A 87 -7.79 10.19 -12.06
C LEU A 87 -9.20 9.99 -12.65
N SER A 88 -9.30 9.27 -13.77
CA SER A 88 -10.52 9.03 -14.50
C SER A 88 -10.56 7.62 -15.08
N ARG A 89 -11.76 7.03 -15.14
CA ARG A 89 -12.01 5.72 -15.74
C ARG A 89 -11.51 5.60 -17.17
N CYS A 90 -11.48 6.70 -17.92
CA CYS A 90 -11.01 6.72 -19.30
C CYS A 90 -9.53 6.39 -19.49
N GLN A 91 -8.77 6.25 -18.40
CA GLN A 91 -7.36 5.85 -18.42
C GLN A 91 -7.18 4.34 -18.24
N GLY A 92 -8.23 3.63 -17.83
CA GLY A 92 -8.19 2.19 -17.64
C GLY A 92 -8.40 1.44 -18.94
N GLU A 93 -7.66 0.36 -19.15
CA GLU A 93 -7.74 -0.48 -20.35
C GLU A 93 -9.13 -1.10 -20.57
N SER A 94 -9.88 -1.32 -19.48
CA SER A 94 -11.23 -1.90 -19.52
C SER A 94 -12.33 -0.89 -19.86
N TYR A 95 -12.02 0.40 -19.97
CA TYR A 95 -13.00 1.44 -20.24
C TYR A 95 -13.03 1.82 -21.72
N SER A 96 -14.16 1.56 -22.38
CA SER A 96 -14.44 2.08 -23.72
C SER A 96 -15.05 3.48 -23.64
N CYS A 97 -14.36 4.48 -24.19
CA CYS A 97 -14.87 5.84 -24.30
C CYS A 97 -15.51 6.05 -25.67
N HIS A 98 -16.75 6.54 -25.72
CA HIS A 98 -17.43 6.89 -26.97
C HIS A 98 -16.89 8.16 -27.65
N ARG A 99 -16.00 8.91 -26.99
CA ARG A 99 -15.40 10.13 -27.56
C ARG A 99 -14.16 9.74 -28.38
N THR A 100 -14.16 10.11 -29.65
CA THR A 100 -12.96 10.11 -30.49
C THR A 100 -12.14 11.38 -30.21
N ASP A 101 -10.82 11.24 -30.07
CA ASP A 101 -9.86 12.34 -29.88
C ASP A 101 -10.11 13.26 -28.65
N CYS A 102 -10.04 12.68 -27.45
CA CYS A 102 -10.32 13.37 -26.20
C CYS A 102 -9.05 13.97 -25.57
N ARG A 103 -8.79 15.28 -25.75
CA ARG A 103 -7.66 15.98 -25.09
C ARG A 103 -7.62 15.83 -23.57
N LEU A 104 -8.78 15.65 -22.92
CA LEU A 104 -8.87 15.44 -21.48
C LEU A 104 -8.22 14.12 -21.06
N HIS A 105 -8.25 13.08 -21.89
CA HIS A 105 -7.58 11.81 -21.59
C HIS A 105 -6.07 12.02 -21.41
N SER A 106 -5.44 12.78 -22.31
CA SER A 106 -4.00 13.10 -22.22
C SER A 106 -3.68 13.90 -20.97
N ILE A 107 -4.48 14.92 -20.65
CA ILE A 107 -4.30 15.74 -19.44
C ILE A 107 -4.44 14.88 -18.17
N TYR A 108 -5.46 14.02 -18.11
CA TYR A 108 -5.64 13.12 -16.97
C TYR A 108 -4.50 12.12 -16.86
N SER A 109 -3.99 11.60 -17.98
CA SER A 109 -2.83 10.71 -18.03
C SER A 109 -1.58 11.36 -17.44
N GLU A 110 -1.33 12.61 -17.80
CA GLU A 110 -0.22 13.40 -17.25
C GLU A 110 -0.36 13.59 -15.73
N ILE A 111 -1.54 13.99 -15.25
CA ILE A 111 -1.77 14.18 -13.80
C ILE A 111 -1.63 12.86 -13.05
N SER A 112 -2.23 11.78 -13.54
CA SER A 112 -2.11 10.47 -12.88
C SER A 112 -0.68 9.96 -12.87
N LYS A 113 0.11 10.25 -13.93
CA LYS A 113 1.53 9.93 -13.93
C LYS A 113 2.27 10.71 -12.84
N LEU A 114 2.04 12.02 -12.72
CA LEU A 114 2.67 12.84 -11.67
C LEU A 114 2.35 12.31 -10.27
N VAL A 115 1.09 11.94 -10.01
CA VAL A 115 0.69 11.37 -8.72
C VAL A 115 1.37 10.02 -8.48
N ARG A 116 1.38 9.12 -9.46
CA ARG A 116 2.05 7.82 -9.34
C ARG A 116 3.56 7.97 -9.11
N ASP A 117 4.21 8.84 -9.86
CA ASP A 117 5.64 9.13 -9.71
C ASP A 117 5.93 9.69 -8.30
N ARG A 118 5.02 10.50 -7.74
CA ARG A 118 5.15 10.96 -6.36
C ARG A 118 4.93 9.87 -5.32
N LEU A 119 3.90 9.05 -5.47
CA LEU A 119 3.68 7.91 -4.57
C LEU A 119 4.85 6.90 -4.63
N ASP A 120 5.51 6.75 -5.78
CA ASP A 120 6.69 5.90 -5.93
C ASP A 120 7.93 6.47 -5.23
N SER A 121 8.01 7.80 -5.07
CA SER A 121 9.15 8.43 -4.39
C SER A 121 9.14 8.26 -2.86
N TYR A 122 8.05 7.78 -2.27
CA TYR A 122 7.95 7.48 -0.85
C TYR A 122 8.14 5.98 -0.61
N THR A 123 9.19 5.61 0.11
CA THR A 123 9.46 4.24 0.55
C THR A 123 9.05 4.06 2.01
N PHE A 124 8.75 2.84 2.43
CA PHE A 124 8.42 2.59 3.84
C PHE A 124 9.62 2.82 4.78
N ASP A 125 10.85 2.75 4.27
CA ASP A 125 12.02 3.23 5.01
C ASP A 125 11.94 4.73 5.31
N SER A 126 11.72 5.55 4.28
CA SER A 126 11.63 7.01 4.43
C SER A 126 10.44 7.44 5.31
N ILE A 127 9.34 6.68 5.28
CA ILE A 127 8.15 6.95 6.08
C ILE A 127 8.47 6.68 7.56
N CYS A 128 9.02 5.51 7.88
CA CYS A 128 9.33 5.14 9.25
C CYS A 128 10.50 5.94 9.86
N SER A 129 11.46 6.41 9.04
CA SER A 129 12.58 7.24 9.52
C SER A 129 12.17 8.65 9.95
N CYS A 130 11.05 9.17 9.45
CA CYS A 130 10.57 10.51 9.84
C CYS A 130 9.95 10.53 11.24
N ASP A 131 9.46 9.39 11.75
CA ASP A 131 8.83 9.31 13.07
C ASP A 131 9.84 9.42 14.23
N GLU A 132 11.13 9.14 13.99
CA GLU A 132 12.17 9.30 15.01
C GLU A 132 12.41 10.79 15.36
N GLU A 133 12.19 11.71 14.41
CA GLU A 133 12.34 13.15 14.64
C GLU A 133 11.14 13.74 15.39
N GLU A 134 9.91 13.26 15.16
CA GLU A 134 8.70 13.75 15.86
C GLU A 134 8.51 13.16 17.28
N GLN A 135 9.11 12.01 17.59
CA GLN A 135 9.06 11.41 18.94
C GLN A 135 10.13 11.97 19.89
N ALA A 136 11.18 12.63 19.37
CA ALA A 136 12.22 13.27 20.18
C ALA A 136 11.81 14.65 20.73
N GLU A 137 10.69 15.21 20.28
CA GLU A 137 10.20 16.54 20.65
C GLU A 137 8.97 16.53 21.59
N LYS A 138 8.65 15.37 22.18
CA LYS A 138 7.68 15.21 23.27
C LYS A 138 8.32 14.63 24.52
#